data_AF-A0ABD5AYR5-F1
#
_entry.id   AF-A0ABD5AYR5-F1
#
_cell.length_a   1.000
_cell.length_b   1.000
_cell.length_c   1.000
_cell.angle_alpha   90.00
_cell.angle_beta   90.00
_cell.angle_gamma   90.00
#
_symmetry.space_group_name_H-M   'P 1'
#
loop_
_entity.id
_entity.type
_entity.pdbx_description
1 polymer ?
#
loop_
_entity_poly.entity_id
_entity_poly.type
_entity_poly.pdbx_seq_one_letter_code
_entity_poly.pdbx_strand_id
1 'polypeptide(L)'
;MAKKKDTRTRNWTFFVYPESAPSNWREILDDYHVPWIESPLHDKDVNGDGEIKKAHWHVLLMFSSKKSYTQVLEITGQLNSPNPQKCTNIKGMVRYFAHMDNPEKFQYEKSEIIGHAGADPLTYLSVTSGERYQLIREMIDYVRENEIDELQDLIDYAIENRYEDWFPLLCDNSTFI
;
A
#
# COMPACT_ATOMS: atom_id res chain seq x y z
N MET A 1 8.73 -1.60 -41.32
CA MET A 1 7.51 -1.62 -40.46
C MET A 1 7.88 -1.06 -39.10
N ALA A 2 7.18 -0.03 -38.61
CA ALA A 2 7.44 0.51 -37.27
C ALA A 2 7.08 -0.53 -36.21
N LYS A 3 7.99 -0.78 -35.26
CA LYS A 3 7.78 -1.75 -34.17
C LYS A 3 6.67 -1.22 -33.26
N LYS A 4 5.51 -1.90 -33.23
CA LYS A 4 4.37 -1.49 -32.39
C LYS A 4 4.82 -1.47 -30.92
N LYS A 5 4.68 -0.31 -30.25
CA LYS A 5 5.09 -0.13 -28.85
C LYS A 5 4.29 -1.10 -27.97
N ASP A 6 4.98 -1.93 -27.17
CA ASP A 6 4.33 -2.82 -26.21
C ASP A 6 3.67 -1.98 -25.12
N THR A 7 2.34 -1.99 -25.08
CA THR A 7 1.55 -1.23 -24.12
C THR A 7 1.16 -2.06 -22.90
N ARG A 8 1.52 -3.34 -22.84
CA ARG A 8 1.14 -4.23 -21.75
C ARG A 8 1.99 -3.99 -20.50
N THR A 9 1.39 -4.17 -19.33
CA THR A 9 2.09 -4.08 -18.04
C THR A 9 1.58 -5.15 -17.08
N ARG A 10 2.36 -5.42 -16.03
CA ARG A 10 2.01 -6.36 -14.96
C ARG A 10 1.10 -5.74 -13.91
N ASN A 11 1.14 -4.43 -13.74
CA ASN A 11 0.49 -3.76 -12.62
C ASN A 11 -0.56 -2.77 -13.12
N TRP A 12 -1.77 -2.88 -12.57
CA TRP A 12 -2.92 -2.09 -12.98
C TRP A 12 -3.68 -1.60 -11.77
N THR A 13 -4.23 -0.40 -11.84
CA THR A 13 -5.06 0.18 -10.79
C THR A 13 -6.37 0.71 -11.34
N PHE A 14 -7.41 0.73 -10.53
CA PHE A 14 -8.72 1.27 -10.84
C PHE A 14 -9.46 1.60 -9.55
N PHE A 15 -10.64 2.20 -9.68
CA PHE A 15 -11.51 2.48 -8.54
C PHE A 15 -12.65 1.47 -8.48
N VAL A 16 -13.10 1.17 -7.27
CA VAL A 16 -14.36 0.46 -7.02
C VAL A 16 -15.26 1.41 -6.23
N TYR A 17 -16.47 1.64 -6.75
CA TYR A 17 -17.46 2.48 -6.08
C TYR A 17 -18.45 1.60 -5.30
N PRO A 18 -18.69 1.86 -4.00
CA PRO A 18 -19.67 1.12 -3.23
C PRO A 18 -21.06 1.12 -3.85
N GLU A 19 -21.46 2.20 -4.53
CA GLU A 19 -22.81 2.31 -5.11
C GLU A 19 -23.05 1.49 -6.38
N SER A 20 -21.99 1.12 -7.11
CA SER A 20 -22.12 0.43 -8.40
C SER A 20 -21.54 -0.98 -8.41
N ALA A 21 -20.61 -1.28 -7.51
CA ALA A 21 -19.97 -2.58 -7.45
C ALA A 21 -20.96 -3.69 -7.07
N PRO A 22 -20.82 -4.90 -7.64
CA PRO A 22 -21.50 -6.08 -7.12
C PRO A 22 -21.18 -6.29 -5.63
N SER A 23 -22.12 -6.84 -4.86
CA SER A 23 -21.87 -7.11 -3.43
C SER A 23 -20.70 -8.06 -3.19
N ASN A 24 -20.40 -8.92 -4.17
CA ASN A 24 -19.33 -9.91 -4.15
C ASN A 24 -18.08 -9.50 -4.97
N TRP A 25 -17.83 -8.20 -5.12
CA TRP A 25 -16.76 -7.71 -5.99
C TRP A 25 -15.36 -8.17 -5.56
N ARG A 26 -15.14 -8.40 -4.26
CA ARG A 26 -13.87 -8.91 -3.72
C ARG A 26 -13.66 -10.37 -4.13
N GLU A 27 -14.70 -11.19 -4.03
CA GLU A 27 -14.70 -12.58 -4.45
C GLU A 27 -14.41 -12.71 -5.95
N ILE A 28 -14.99 -11.83 -6.78
CA ILE A 28 -14.69 -11.76 -8.21
C ILE A 28 -13.19 -11.55 -8.45
N LEU A 29 -12.53 -10.69 -7.65
CA LEU A 29 -11.08 -10.48 -7.77
C LEU A 29 -10.26 -11.64 -7.21
N ASP A 30 -10.70 -12.25 -6.11
CA ASP A 30 -10.03 -13.40 -5.48
C ASP A 30 -10.02 -14.64 -6.41
N ASP A 31 -11.07 -14.82 -7.23
CA ASP A 31 -11.17 -15.89 -8.23
C ASP A 31 -10.10 -15.82 -9.32
N TYR A 32 -9.46 -14.66 -9.53
CA TYR A 32 -8.32 -14.54 -10.44
C TYR A 32 -7.04 -15.15 -9.86
N HIS A 33 -6.97 -15.38 -8.54
CA HIS A 33 -5.80 -15.89 -7.82
C HIS A 33 -4.51 -15.11 -8.14
N VAL A 34 -4.66 -13.79 -8.30
CA VAL A 34 -3.57 -12.85 -8.56
C VAL A 34 -3.42 -11.96 -7.34
N PRO A 35 -2.19 -11.71 -6.83
CA PRO A 35 -1.99 -10.78 -5.73
C PRO A 35 -2.60 -9.40 -6.03
N TRP A 36 -3.37 -8.88 -5.08
CA TRP A 36 -3.98 -7.56 -5.20
C TRP A 36 -4.11 -6.85 -3.86
N ILE A 37 -4.22 -5.52 -3.90
CA ILE A 37 -4.31 -4.66 -2.71
C ILE A 37 -5.48 -3.71 -2.87
N GLU A 38 -6.27 -3.53 -1.81
CA GLU A 38 -7.24 -2.44 -1.69
C GLU A 38 -6.80 -1.38 -0.68
N SER A 39 -7.13 -0.13 -0.98
CA SER A 39 -7.04 0.97 -0.02
C SER A 39 -8.11 0.86 1.07
N PRO A 40 -8.05 1.71 2.11
CA PRO A 40 -9.21 2.03 2.93
C PRO A 40 -10.34 2.59 2.04
N LEU A 41 -11.55 2.72 2.59
CA LEU A 41 -12.60 3.44 1.88
C LEU A 41 -12.25 4.94 1.86
N HIS A 42 -12.01 5.49 0.66
CA HIS A 42 -11.77 6.93 0.51
C HIS A 42 -13.09 7.70 0.50
N ASP A 43 -13.56 8.11 1.67
CA ASP A 43 -14.81 8.85 1.89
C ASP A 43 -14.60 10.31 2.35
N LYS A 44 -13.35 10.74 2.53
CA LYS A 44 -12.97 12.09 3.01
C LYS A 44 -12.19 12.89 1.97
N ASP A 45 -12.07 12.36 0.76
CA ASP A 45 -11.39 13.06 -0.33
C ASP A 45 -12.21 14.27 -0.77
N VAL A 46 -11.55 15.41 -0.95
CA VAL A 46 -12.19 16.63 -1.45
C VAL A 46 -11.77 16.95 -2.89
N ASN A 47 -12.71 17.47 -3.65
CA ASN A 47 -12.50 18.09 -4.95
C ASN A 47 -11.87 19.48 -4.79
N GLY A 48 -11.38 20.06 -5.89
CA GLY A 48 -10.77 21.39 -5.88
C GLY A 48 -11.73 22.53 -5.52
N ASP A 49 -13.03 22.29 -5.61
CA ASP A 49 -14.13 23.17 -5.18
C ASP A 49 -14.55 22.96 -3.70
N GLY A 50 -13.94 21.99 -3.01
CA GLY A 50 -14.24 21.64 -1.63
C GLY A 50 -15.35 20.60 -1.44
N GLU A 51 -15.99 20.13 -2.52
CA GLU A 51 -17.00 19.07 -2.41
C GLU A 51 -16.37 17.71 -2.10
N ILE A 52 -17.01 16.91 -1.26
CA ILE A 52 -16.58 15.55 -0.96
C ILE A 52 -16.73 14.69 -2.22
N LYS A 53 -15.65 14.00 -2.60
CA LYS A 53 -15.66 13.03 -3.69
C LYS A 53 -16.53 11.84 -3.34
N LYS A 54 -17.05 11.20 -4.38
CA LYS A 54 -17.72 9.90 -4.23
C LYS A 54 -16.81 8.91 -3.52
N ALA A 55 -17.37 8.23 -2.53
CA ALA A 55 -16.65 7.22 -1.77
C ALA A 55 -16.13 6.12 -2.70
N HIS A 56 -14.87 5.73 -2.58
CA HIS A 56 -14.29 4.73 -3.47
C HIS A 56 -13.14 3.97 -2.80
N TRP A 57 -12.90 2.74 -3.26
CA TRP A 57 -11.64 2.04 -3.02
C TRP A 57 -10.72 2.22 -4.21
N HIS A 58 -9.44 2.42 -3.94
CA HIS A 58 -8.40 2.15 -4.92
C HIS A 58 -8.04 0.67 -4.88
N VAL A 59 -7.91 0.05 -6.06
CA VAL A 59 -7.47 -1.34 -6.20
C VAL A 59 -6.18 -1.37 -7.01
N LEU A 60 -5.24 -2.25 -6.64
CA LEU A 60 -4.01 -2.54 -7.36
C LEU A 60 -3.89 -4.04 -7.65
N LEU A 61 -3.95 -4.43 -8.91
CA LEU A 61 -3.72 -5.81 -9.38
C LEU A 61 -2.25 -6.00 -9.81
N MET A 62 -1.63 -7.11 -9.39
CA MET A 62 -0.21 -7.42 -9.64
C MET A 62 -0.04 -8.77 -10.33
N PHE A 63 -0.08 -8.79 -11.66
CA PHE A 63 0.00 -10.00 -12.46
C PHE A 63 1.44 -10.53 -12.62
N SER A 64 1.61 -11.86 -12.59
CA SER A 64 2.89 -12.53 -12.90
C SER A 64 3.37 -12.28 -14.35
N SER A 65 2.44 -12.06 -15.27
CA SER A 65 2.68 -11.80 -16.69
C SER A 65 2.01 -10.50 -17.13
N LYS A 66 2.58 -9.83 -18.14
CA LYS A 66 2.02 -8.57 -18.66
C LYS A 66 0.61 -8.81 -19.23
N LYS A 67 -0.35 -7.99 -18.82
CA LYS A 67 -1.71 -7.95 -19.35
C LYS A 67 -1.91 -6.75 -20.27
N SER A 68 -2.79 -6.90 -21.26
CA SER A 68 -3.25 -5.80 -22.11
C SER A 68 -4.32 -4.97 -21.38
N TYR A 69 -4.53 -3.74 -21.87
CA TYR A 69 -5.62 -2.89 -21.38
C TYR A 69 -6.98 -3.60 -21.49
N THR A 70 -7.26 -4.25 -22.62
CA THR A 70 -8.53 -4.95 -22.85
C THR A 70 -8.75 -6.10 -21.86
N GLN A 71 -7.70 -6.87 -21.55
CA GLN A 71 -7.81 -7.96 -20.56
C GLN A 71 -8.17 -7.43 -19.17
N VAL A 72 -7.65 -6.28 -18.77
CA VAL A 72 -7.97 -5.69 -17.47
C VAL A 72 -9.30 -4.94 -17.51
N LEU A 73 -9.68 -4.39 -18.66
CA LEU A 73 -10.98 -3.77 -18.86
C LEU A 73 -12.13 -4.77 -18.68
N GLU A 74 -11.95 -6.03 -19.09
CA GLU A 74 -12.88 -7.12 -18.84
C GLU A 74 -13.07 -7.39 -17.33
N ILE A 75 -12.02 -7.20 -16.53
CA ILE A 75 -12.08 -7.35 -15.06
C ILE A 75 -12.85 -6.16 -14.46
N THR A 76 -12.47 -4.92 -14.80
CA THR A 76 -13.18 -3.73 -14.28
C THR A 76 -14.63 -3.68 -14.72
N GLY A 77 -14.95 -4.23 -15.91
CA GLY A 77 -16.32 -4.33 -16.41
C GLY A 77 -17.20 -5.24 -15.55
N GLN A 78 -16.68 -6.34 -15.02
CA GLN A 78 -17.41 -7.22 -14.09
C GLN A 78 -17.74 -6.54 -12.75
N LEU A 79 -16.93 -5.56 -12.37
CA LEU A 79 -17.06 -4.82 -11.11
C LEU A 79 -17.90 -3.54 -11.26
N ASN A 80 -18.40 -3.22 -12.46
CA ASN A 80 -18.97 -1.91 -12.79
C ASN A 80 -18.03 -0.75 -12.43
N SER A 81 -16.73 -0.97 -12.56
CA SER A 81 -15.68 -0.02 -12.22
C SER A 81 -15.28 0.84 -13.43
N PRO A 82 -14.72 2.05 -13.20
CA PRO A 82 -14.09 2.83 -14.25
C PRO A 82 -12.94 2.09 -14.95
N ASN A 83 -12.55 2.64 -16.09
CA ASN A 83 -11.45 2.12 -16.91
C ASN A 83 -10.14 1.98 -16.12
N PRO A 84 -9.40 0.88 -16.32
CA PRO A 84 -8.15 0.65 -15.59
C PRO A 84 -7.02 1.53 -16.09
N GLN A 85 -6.12 1.86 -15.17
CA GLN A 85 -4.92 2.64 -15.44
C GLN A 85 -3.67 1.79 -15.18
N LYS A 86 -2.59 2.07 -15.90
CA LYS A 86 -1.31 1.39 -15.66
C LYS A 86 -0.70 1.90 -14.36
N CYS A 87 -0.34 0.99 -13.47
CA CYS A 87 0.49 1.32 -12.32
C CYS A 87 1.96 1.20 -12.73
N THR A 88 2.70 2.32 -12.70
CA THR A 88 4.13 2.37 -13.04
C THR A 88 5.02 2.06 -11.84
N ASN A 89 4.59 2.42 -10.62
CA ASN A 89 5.32 2.20 -9.39
C ASN A 89 4.35 1.70 -8.29
N ILE A 90 4.53 0.43 -7.89
CA ILE A 90 3.71 -0.22 -6.86
C ILE A 90 3.88 0.49 -5.51
N LYS A 91 5.12 0.77 -5.10
CA LYS A 91 5.41 1.44 -3.82
C LYS A 91 4.70 2.79 -3.73
N GLY A 92 4.81 3.60 -4.79
CA GLY A 92 4.12 4.88 -4.86
C GLY A 92 2.60 4.75 -4.81
N MET A 93 2.04 3.73 -5.48
CA MET A 93 0.59 3.49 -5.47
C MET A 93 0.07 3.07 -4.08
N VAL A 94 0.76 2.16 -3.40
CA VAL A 94 0.33 1.69 -2.07
C VAL A 94 0.48 2.80 -1.02
N ARG A 95 1.54 3.63 -1.08
CA ARG A 95 1.63 4.83 -0.22
C ARG A 95 0.54 5.85 -0.52
N TYR A 96 0.14 5.97 -1.79
CA TYR A 96 -0.95 6.83 -2.20
C TYR A 96 -2.32 6.37 -1.65
N PHE A 97 -2.53 5.07 -1.42
CA PHE A 97 -3.75 4.55 -0.78
C PHE A 97 -3.96 5.10 0.65
N ALA A 98 -2.89 5.55 1.32
CA ALA A 98 -2.99 6.22 2.62
C ALA A 98 -2.68 7.73 2.52
N HIS A 99 -2.49 8.28 1.31
CA HIS A 99 -2.08 9.67 1.06
C HIS A 99 -0.79 10.14 1.73
N MET A 100 0.12 9.21 2.08
CA MET A 100 1.33 9.47 2.88
C MET A 100 2.25 10.56 2.31
N ASP A 101 2.24 10.75 1.00
CA ASP A 101 3.13 11.67 0.30
C ASP A 101 2.45 13.01 -0.06
N ASN A 102 1.21 13.24 0.41
CA ASN A 102 0.48 14.49 0.18
C ASN A 102 -0.18 15.00 1.47
N PRO A 103 0.51 15.89 2.22
CA PRO A 103 0.02 16.43 3.49
C PRO A 103 -1.28 17.24 3.40
N GLU A 104 -1.64 17.75 2.22
CA GLU A 104 -2.86 18.54 2.02
C GLU A 104 -4.12 17.67 1.94
N LYS A 105 -3.95 16.36 1.72
CA LYS A 105 -5.05 15.39 1.67
C LYS A 105 -5.29 14.74 3.02
N PHE A 106 -6.53 14.30 3.24
CA PHE A 106 -6.85 13.44 4.37
C PHE A 106 -5.96 12.20 4.37
N GLN A 107 -5.29 11.94 5.49
CA GLN A 107 -4.41 10.79 5.70
C GLN A 107 -5.26 9.62 6.18
N TYR A 108 -5.28 8.53 5.42
CA TYR A 108 -5.99 7.31 5.82
C TYR A 108 -5.07 6.36 6.60
N GLU A 109 -5.66 5.49 7.40
CA GLU A 109 -4.93 4.55 8.24
C GLU A 109 -4.22 3.49 7.38
N LYS A 110 -2.92 3.31 7.61
CA LYS A 110 -2.11 2.33 6.88
C LYS A 110 -2.56 0.90 7.15
N SER A 111 -3.05 0.64 8.37
CA SER A 111 -3.56 -0.65 8.82
C SER A 111 -4.86 -1.07 8.13
N GLU A 112 -5.56 -0.13 7.51
CA GLU A 112 -6.78 -0.38 6.73
C GLU A 112 -6.47 -0.69 5.24
N ILE A 113 -5.20 -0.71 4.82
CA ILE A 113 -4.80 -1.22 3.50
C ILE A 113 -4.76 -2.75 3.56
N ILE A 114 -5.57 -3.41 2.73
CA ILE A 114 -5.74 -4.87 2.79
C ILE A 114 -5.07 -5.53 1.58
N GLY A 115 -4.25 -6.54 1.87
CA GLY A 115 -3.64 -7.40 0.85
C GLY A 115 -4.39 -8.71 0.69
N HIS A 116 -4.55 -9.13 -0.56
CA HIS A 116 -5.26 -10.34 -0.96
C HIS A 116 -4.37 -11.26 -1.79
N ALA A 117 -4.71 -12.56 -1.82
CA ALA A 117 -4.00 -13.58 -2.60
C ALA A 117 -2.47 -13.57 -2.40
N GLY A 118 -2.01 -13.36 -1.16
CA GLY A 118 -0.60 -13.32 -0.78
C GLY A 118 0.11 -11.98 -1.03
N ALA A 119 -0.61 -10.92 -1.41
CA ALA A 119 -0.06 -9.57 -1.39
C ALA A 119 0.14 -9.09 0.05
N ASP A 120 1.31 -8.54 0.35
CA ASP A 120 1.63 -7.92 1.64
C ASP A 120 1.86 -6.41 1.45
N PRO A 121 0.89 -5.54 1.81
CA PRO A 121 1.02 -4.09 1.68
C PRO A 121 2.16 -3.49 2.51
N LEU A 122 2.52 -4.10 3.64
CA LEU A 122 3.55 -3.58 4.54
C LEU A 122 4.90 -3.50 3.86
N THR A 123 5.19 -4.42 2.94
CA THR A 123 6.42 -4.39 2.12
C THR A 123 6.59 -3.08 1.36
N TYR A 124 5.48 -2.45 0.96
CA TYR A 124 5.46 -1.19 0.20
C TYR A 124 5.34 0.04 1.10
N LEU A 125 4.78 -0.11 2.30
CA LEU A 125 4.65 0.96 3.29
C LEU A 125 5.91 1.11 4.16
N SER A 126 6.81 0.12 4.10
CA SER A 126 8.07 0.09 4.84
C SER A 126 8.90 1.37 4.66
N VAL A 127 9.51 1.78 5.78
CA VAL A 127 10.44 2.90 5.87
C VAL A 127 11.49 2.82 4.76
N THR A 128 11.73 3.96 4.12
CA THR A 128 12.80 4.07 3.12
C THR A 128 14.16 3.78 3.77
N SER A 129 15.17 3.42 2.97
CA SER A 129 16.52 3.22 3.49
C SER A 129 17.07 4.46 4.22
N GLY A 130 16.67 5.66 3.81
CA GLY A 130 17.06 6.91 4.48
C GLY A 130 16.43 7.06 5.87
N GLU A 131 15.10 6.89 5.96
CA GLU A 131 14.37 6.88 7.24
C GLU A 131 14.88 5.76 8.15
N ARG A 132 15.21 4.60 7.58
CA ARG A 132 15.79 3.46 8.32
C ARG A 132 17.06 3.86 9.05
N TYR A 133 18.02 4.52 8.39
CA TYR A 133 19.26 4.94 9.03
C TYR A 133 19.04 6.01 10.10
N GLN A 134 18.02 6.87 9.92
CA GLN A 134 17.64 7.85 10.93
C GLN A 134 17.08 7.16 12.17
N LEU A 135 16.16 6.20 12.02
CA LEU A 135 15.62 5.41 13.13
C LEU A 135 16.70 4.59 13.84
N ILE A 136 17.63 3.99 13.10
CA ILE A 136 18.78 3.28 13.70
C ILE A 136 19.63 4.24 14.52
N ARG A 137 19.92 5.43 13.99
CA ARG A 137 20.68 6.44 14.73
C ARG A 137 19.92 6.87 15.99
N GLU A 138 18.62 7.09 15.88
CA GLU A 138 17.75 7.46 17.01
C GLU A 138 17.78 6.40 18.11
N MET A 139 17.68 5.11 17.75
CA MET A 139 17.82 4.00 18.69
C MET A 139 19.21 3.97 19.35
N ILE A 140 20.29 4.21 18.60
CA ILE A 140 21.65 4.26 19.15
C ILE A 140 21.81 5.41 20.15
N ASP A 141 21.28 6.58 19.81
CA ASP A 141 21.33 7.74 20.69
C ASP A 141 20.52 7.49 21.97
N TYR A 142 19.34 6.86 21.86
CA TYR A 142 18.52 6.43 23.00
C TYR A 142 19.22 5.42 23.90
N VAL A 143 19.88 4.41 23.34
CA VAL A 143 20.66 3.42 24.09
C VAL A 143 21.77 4.10 24.90
N ARG A 144 22.48 5.06 24.30
CA ARG A 144 23.56 5.79 24.98
C ARG A 144 23.04 6.71 26.09
N GLU A 145 21.95 7.42 25.84
CA GLU A 145 21.38 8.39 26.78
C GLU A 145 20.74 7.71 27.99
N ASN A 146 20.22 6.49 27.83
CA ASN A 146 19.56 5.73 28.88
C ASN A 146 20.44 4.61 29.45
N GLU A 147 21.71 4.54 29.06
CA GLU A 147 22.68 3.54 29.52
C GLU A 147 22.14 2.09 29.40
N ILE A 148 21.51 1.78 28.26
CA ILE A 148 20.93 0.45 28.01
C ILE A 148 22.05 -0.53 27.66
N ASP A 149 22.22 -1.54 28.51
CA ASP A 149 23.21 -2.61 28.31
C ASP A 149 22.58 -3.85 27.64
N GLU A 150 21.29 -4.12 27.90
CA GLU A 150 20.56 -5.26 27.36
C GLU A 150 19.67 -4.90 26.16
N LEU A 151 19.76 -5.68 25.07
CA LEU A 151 18.88 -5.53 23.91
C LEU A 151 17.40 -5.71 24.28
N GLN A 152 17.09 -6.52 25.29
CA GLN A 152 15.73 -6.74 25.75
C GLN A 152 15.07 -5.43 26.18
N ASP A 153 15.77 -4.57 26.92
CA ASP A 153 15.20 -3.31 27.43
C ASP A 153 14.87 -2.34 26.28
N LEU A 154 15.69 -2.33 25.23
CA LEU A 154 15.39 -1.58 24.01
C LEU A 154 14.16 -2.16 23.27
N ILE A 155 14.02 -3.48 23.21
CA ILE A 155 12.86 -4.14 22.58
C ILE A 155 11.59 -3.86 23.38
N ASP A 156 11.61 -4.02 24.70
CA ASP A 156 10.46 -3.79 25.57
C ASP A 156 10.01 -2.32 25.47
N TYR A 157 10.96 -1.37 25.51
CA TYR A 157 10.66 0.03 25.24
C TYR A 157 10.03 0.25 23.85
N ALA A 158 10.57 -0.40 22.81
CA ALA A 158 10.06 -0.26 21.46
C ALA A 158 8.63 -0.84 21.32
N ILE A 159 8.32 -1.95 21.99
CA ILE A 159 6.96 -2.51 22.02
C ILE A 159 5.97 -1.51 22.63
N GLU A 160 6.35 -0.88 23.74
CA GLU A 160 5.46 0.00 24.49
C GLU A 160 5.31 1.40 23.87
N ASN A 161 6.39 1.94 23.29
CA ASN A 161 6.48 3.36 22.93
C ASN A 161 6.70 3.62 21.44
N ARG A 162 7.22 2.63 20.68
CA ARG A 162 7.68 2.78 19.29
C ARG A 162 7.30 1.57 18.43
N TYR A 163 6.05 1.10 18.61
CA TYR A 163 5.55 -0.14 18.00
C TYR A 163 5.50 -0.07 16.46
N GLU A 164 5.27 1.11 15.89
CA GLU A 164 5.09 1.27 14.45
C GLU A 164 6.41 1.41 13.67
N ASP A 165 7.51 1.77 14.34
CA ASP A 165 8.76 2.13 13.67
C ASP A 165 9.99 1.38 14.21
N TRP A 166 10.28 1.46 15.52
CA TRP A 166 11.45 0.79 16.10
C TRP A 166 11.24 -0.71 16.22
N PHE A 167 10.10 -1.13 16.76
CA PHE A 167 9.85 -2.55 17.02
C PHE A 167 9.93 -3.43 15.76
N PRO A 168 9.27 -3.08 14.63
CA PRO A 168 9.37 -3.88 13.41
C PRO A 168 10.81 -3.89 12.87
N LEU A 169 11.55 -2.78 13.02
CA LEU A 169 12.93 -2.69 12.56
C LEU A 169 13.87 -3.59 13.38
N LEU A 170 13.64 -3.73 14.68
CA LEU A 170 14.38 -4.64 15.56
C LEU A 170 14.06 -6.11 15.23
N CYS A 171 12.81 -6.43 14.88
CA CYS A 171 12.40 -7.78 14.50
C CYS A 171 12.90 -8.20 13.11
N ASP A 172 12.75 -7.35 12.10
CA ASP A 172 12.98 -7.69 10.69
C ASP A 172 14.47 -7.81 10.33
N ASN A 173 15.35 -7.11 11.04
CA ASN A 173 16.77 -7.05 10.69
C ASN A 173 17.63 -8.18 11.26
N SER A 174 17.05 -9.13 11.99
CA SER A 174 17.77 -10.30 12.50
C SER A 174 19.15 -9.95 13.08
N THR A 175 19.20 -9.19 14.18
CA THR A 175 20.27 -9.45 15.15
C THR A 175 19.82 -10.66 15.95
N PHE A 176 19.94 -11.85 15.36
CA PHE A 176 20.10 -13.05 16.17
C PHE A 176 21.46 -12.88 16.87
N ILE A 177 21.44 -12.85 18.20
CA ILE A 177 22.62 -12.86 19.07
C ILE A 177 23.44 -14.12 18.79
#